data_AF-A0A497KHA7-F1
#
_entry.id   AF-A0A497KHA7-F1
#
_cell.length_a   1.000
_cell.length_b   1.000
_cell.length_c   1.000
_cell.angle_alpha   90.00
_cell.angle_beta   90.00
_cell.angle_gamma   90.00
#
_symmetry.space_group_name_H-M   'P 1'
#
loop_
_entity.id
_entity.type
_entity.pdbx_description
1 polymer ?
#
loop_
_entity_poly.entity_id
_entity_poly.type
_entity_poly.pdbx_seq_one_letter_code
_entity_poly.pdbx_strand_id
1 'polypeptide(L)'
;MFPLNPPKRKTSIVVAIPASTTADIPHLREKTLKIGFIGRALAIFRVEEILIYEDKDKGENIKYNQKLIGEILNYMATPQYLRKSVFKISPNLRYAGILPPLRTPNHPLKKSLSSVLNGEIRKGLVVKSFREDSLIDIGLDKLIQVRGKFKPGTVLNVKLFKVDDKVRGEVIPPDEIQVYWGFKVKVPSKTLDEIIGSEKFDLKIATSRYGEQLS
;
A
#
# COMPACT_ATOMS: atom_id res chain seq x y z
N MET A 1 -24.39 3.60 -3.08
CA MET A 1 -23.47 2.73 -3.84
C MET A 1 -22.04 3.12 -3.49
N PHE A 2 -21.11 2.18 -3.40
CA PHE A 2 -19.69 2.49 -3.13
C PHE A 2 -19.08 3.30 -4.28
N PRO A 3 -18.41 4.44 -4.01
CA PRO A 3 -17.86 5.29 -5.07
C PRO A 3 -16.66 4.62 -5.75
N LEU A 4 -16.72 4.45 -7.07
CA LEU A 4 -15.63 3.91 -7.88
C LEU A 4 -14.61 4.98 -8.30
N ASN A 5 -14.41 5.99 -7.46
CA ASN A 5 -13.57 7.14 -7.77
C ASN A 5 -12.37 7.29 -6.80
N PRO A 6 -11.15 7.55 -7.35
CA PRO A 6 -10.83 7.55 -8.77
C PRO A 6 -10.75 6.12 -9.35
N PRO A 7 -11.13 5.89 -10.61
CA PRO A 7 -11.14 4.55 -11.19
C PRO A 7 -9.72 3.97 -11.26
N LYS A 8 -9.63 2.64 -11.23
CA LYS A 8 -8.39 1.92 -11.49
C LYS A 8 -7.91 2.26 -12.91
N ARG A 9 -6.59 2.42 -13.09
CA ARG A 9 -6.03 2.70 -14.41
C ARG A 9 -6.14 1.44 -15.29
N LYS A 10 -6.37 1.63 -16.59
CA LYS A 10 -6.27 0.55 -17.58
C LYS A 10 -4.83 0.05 -17.74
N THR A 11 -3.87 0.97 -17.64
CA THR A 11 -2.44 0.69 -17.69
C THR A 11 -1.85 0.80 -16.29
N SER A 12 -1.12 -0.24 -15.88
CA SER A 12 -0.37 -0.24 -14.63
C SER A 12 0.82 0.71 -14.72
N ILE A 13 1.09 1.45 -13.65
CA ILE A 13 2.29 2.29 -13.55
C ILE A 13 3.14 1.71 -12.42
N VAL A 14 4.40 1.43 -12.76
CA VAL A 14 5.44 1.04 -11.82
C VAL A 14 6.47 2.15 -11.77
N VAL A 15 6.81 2.62 -10.57
CA VAL A 15 7.85 3.63 -10.36
C VAL A 15 9.04 2.97 -9.69
N ALA A 16 10.25 3.14 -10.23
CA ALA A 16 11.48 2.65 -9.63
C ALA A 16 12.29 3.82 -9.05
N ILE A 17 12.76 3.69 -7.81
CA ILE A 17 13.64 4.66 -7.15
C ILE A 17 14.85 3.97 -6.51
N PRO A 18 16.01 4.64 -6.42
CA PRO A 18 17.19 4.07 -5.77
C PRO A 18 17.05 4.02 -4.24
N ALA A 19 17.75 3.10 -3.60
CA ALA A 19 17.89 3.04 -2.15
C ALA A 19 18.51 4.32 -1.57
N SER A 20 19.41 4.98 -2.32
CA SER A 20 20.02 6.25 -1.93
C SER A 20 19.12 7.49 -2.04
N THR A 21 17.83 7.35 -2.35
CA THR A 21 16.87 8.48 -2.46
C THR A 21 16.90 9.44 -1.25
N THR A 22 17.25 8.94 -0.07
CA THR A 22 17.37 9.75 1.17
C THR A 22 18.76 9.68 1.79
N ALA A 23 19.80 9.35 1.03
CA ALA A 23 21.17 9.22 1.54
C ALA A 23 21.79 10.58 1.93
N ASP A 24 21.37 11.65 1.26
CA ASP A 24 21.78 13.05 1.48
C ASP A 24 21.24 13.65 2.80
N ILE A 25 20.30 12.98 3.45
CA ILE A 25 19.59 13.51 4.62
C ILE A 25 20.09 12.81 5.88
N PRO A 26 20.62 13.52 6.88
CA PRO A 26 21.14 12.89 8.09
C PRO A 26 20.04 12.42 9.04
N HIS A 27 18.99 13.23 9.23
CA HIS A 27 17.99 12.98 10.27
C HIS A 27 16.79 12.16 9.79
N LEU A 28 16.43 11.12 10.56
CA LEU A 28 15.28 10.24 10.28
C LEU A 28 13.96 11.01 10.10
N ARG A 29 13.76 12.10 10.85
CA ARG A 29 12.56 12.95 10.74
C ARG A 29 12.42 13.53 9.34
N GLU A 30 13.49 14.08 8.78
CA GLU A 30 13.51 14.66 7.43
C GLU A 30 13.40 13.56 6.36
N LYS A 31 14.08 12.41 6.54
CA LYS A 31 13.89 11.24 5.66
C LYS A 31 12.42 10.83 5.60
N THR A 32 11.78 10.73 6.77
CA THR A 32 10.36 10.37 6.89
C THR A 32 9.47 11.33 6.12
N LEU A 33 9.74 12.63 6.20
CA LEU A 33 8.96 13.65 5.48
C LEU A 33 9.16 13.56 3.96
N LYS A 34 10.40 13.41 3.47
CA LYS A 34 10.71 13.24 2.03
C LYS A 34 10.05 11.98 1.46
N ILE A 35 10.16 10.85 2.16
CA ILE A 35 9.49 9.60 1.78
C ILE A 35 7.97 9.76 1.83
N GLY A 36 7.47 10.53 2.79
CA GLY A 36 6.07 10.93 2.89
C GLY A 36 5.54 11.62 1.62
N PHE A 37 6.29 12.59 1.11
CA PHE A 37 5.93 13.28 -0.14
C PHE A 37 6.00 12.36 -1.35
N ILE A 38 6.98 11.45 -1.42
CA ILE A 38 7.05 10.41 -2.45
C ILE A 38 5.77 9.57 -2.41
N GLY A 39 5.41 9.02 -1.25
CA GLY A 39 4.19 8.22 -1.09
C GLY A 39 2.92 8.96 -1.49
N ARG A 40 2.84 10.27 -1.18
CA ARG A 40 1.73 11.12 -1.60
C ARG A 40 1.68 11.30 -3.12
N ALA A 41 2.81 11.54 -3.77
CA ALA A 41 2.86 11.65 -5.23
C ALA A 41 2.43 10.35 -5.91
N LEU A 42 2.92 9.19 -5.45
CA LEU A 42 2.51 7.87 -5.95
C LEU A 42 0.99 7.69 -5.85
N ALA A 43 0.39 8.09 -4.74
CA ALA A 43 -1.06 8.02 -4.54
C ALA A 43 -1.84 8.96 -5.48
N ILE A 44 -1.38 10.20 -5.66
CA ILE A 44 -2.02 11.20 -6.54
C ILE A 44 -2.03 10.69 -7.99
N PHE A 45 -0.90 10.18 -8.48
CA PHE A 45 -0.77 9.70 -9.86
C PHE A 45 -1.29 8.28 -10.07
N ARG A 46 -1.85 7.65 -9.02
CA ARG A 46 -2.41 6.29 -9.05
C ARG A 46 -1.39 5.25 -9.52
N VAL A 47 -0.18 5.34 -8.98
CA VAL A 47 0.88 4.34 -9.20
C VAL A 47 0.45 3.03 -8.57
N GLU A 48 0.64 1.91 -9.27
CA GLU A 48 0.24 0.60 -8.77
C GLU A 48 1.34 -0.05 -7.94
N GLU A 49 2.60 0.20 -8.29
CA GLU A 49 3.74 -0.38 -7.61
C GLU A 49 4.93 0.58 -7.56
N ILE A 50 5.66 0.56 -6.45
CA ILE A 50 6.96 1.18 -6.31
C ILE A 50 8.03 0.11 -6.04
N LEU A 51 9.11 0.18 -6.82
CA LEU A 51 10.31 -0.64 -6.70
C LEU A 51 11.43 0.19 -6.07
N ILE A 52 12.06 -0.31 -5.02
CA ILE A 52 13.21 0.34 -4.38
C ILE A 52 14.45 -0.51 -4.68
N TYR A 53 15.22 -0.13 -5.70
CA TYR A 53 16.34 -0.92 -6.21
C TYR A 53 17.67 -0.58 -5.52
N GLU A 54 18.62 -1.51 -5.59
CA GLU A 54 19.98 -1.30 -5.08
C GLU A 54 20.78 -0.47 -6.09
N ASP A 55 21.20 0.72 -5.69
CA ASP A 55 22.15 1.53 -6.46
C ASP A 55 23.55 0.88 -6.49
N LYS A 56 24.26 1.06 -7.61
CA LYS A 56 25.58 0.44 -7.83
C LYS A 56 26.67 1.04 -6.94
N ASP A 57 26.51 2.30 -6.55
CA ASP A 57 27.40 2.95 -5.59
C ASP A 57 27.16 2.33 -4.22
N LYS A 58 28.13 1.55 -3.76
CA LYS A 58 28.16 0.85 -2.46
C LYS A 58 28.25 1.84 -1.29
N GLY A 59 27.38 2.83 -1.25
CA GLY A 59 27.21 3.68 -0.08
C GLY A 59 26.95 2.79 1.14
N GLU A 60 27.51 3.18 2.27
CA GLU A 60 27.20 2.50 3.52
C GLU A 60 25.67 2.45 3.69
N ASN A 61 25.15 1.30 4.11
CA ASN A 61 23.75 1.13 4.52
C ASN A 61 22.67 1.10 3.42
N ILE A 62 22.97 0.72 2.16
CA ILE A 62 21.95 0.50 1.09
C ILE A 62 20.75 -0.32 1.59
N LYS A 63 21.00 -1.50 2.18
CA LYS A 63 19.94 -2.39 2.69
C LYS A 63 19.09 -1.74 3.77
N TYR A 64 19.71 -0.93 4.64
CA TYR A 64 19.00 -0.18 5.66
C TYR A 64 18.12 0.90 5.04
N ASN A 65 18.65 1.68 4.08
CA ASN A 65 17.88 2.71 3.39
C ASN A 65 16.69 2.12 2.63
N GLN A 66 16.90 1.01 1.91
CA GLN A 66 15.84 0.23 1.27
C GLN A 66 14.74 -0.18 2.26
N LYS A 67 15.15 -0.76 3.39
CA LYS A 67 14.23 -1.18 4.44
C LYS A 67 13.46 0.01 5.01
N LEU A 68 14.15 1.12 5.29
CA LEU A 68 13.55 2.35 5.82
C LEU A 68 12.48 2.92 4.87
N ILE A 69 12.85 3.11 3.61
CA ILE A 69 11.93 3.63 2.57
C ILE A 69 10.75 2.67 2.42
N GLY A 70 11.04 1.37 2.31
CA GLY A 70 10.02 0.34 2.15
C GLY A 70 9.04 0.28 3.32
N GLU A 71 9.54 0.37 4.56
CA GLU A 71 8.73 0.31 5.77
C GLU A 71 7.82 1.54 5.91
N ILE A 72 8.34 2.75 5.64
CA ILE A 72 7.55 3.98 5.68
C ILE A 72 6.47 3.97 4.60
N LEU A 73 6.80 3.61 3.36
CA LEU A 73 5.83 3.56 2.27
C LEU A 73 4.75 2.49 2.49
N ASN A 74 5.12 1.30 3.01
CA ASN A 74 4.16 0.29 3.40
C ASN A 74 3.23 0.78 4.53
N TYR A 75 3.78 1.48 5.52
CA TYR A 75 2.99 2.10 6.58
C TYR A 75 2.00 3.11 6.02
N MET A 76 2.42 3.94 5.07
CA MET A 76 1.54 4.90 4.40
C MET A 76 0.41 4.22 3.62
N ALA A 77 0.73 3.21 2.79
CA ALA A 77 -0.23 2.47 1.96
C ALA A 77 -1.19 1.59 2.77
N THR A 78 -0.89 1.34 4.05
CA THR A 78 -1.74 0.55 4.95
C THR A 78 -2.82 1.44 5.57
N PRO A 79 -4.10 1.03 5.52
CA PRO A 79 -5.20 1.79 6.11
C PRO A 79 -5.00 2.02 7.61
N GLN A 80 -5.38 3.21 8.09
CA GLN A 80 -5.08 3.67 9.44
C GLN A 80 -5.54 2.73 10.55
N TYR A 81 -6.67 2.04 10.35
CA TYR A 81 -7.23 1.10 11.32
C TYR A 81 -6.46 -0.22 11.40
N LEU A 82 -5.68 -0.59 10.37
CA LEU A 82 -4.86 -1.81 10.37
C LEU A 82 -3.44 -1.58 10.87
N ARG A 83 -2.94 -0.35 10.88
CA ARG A 83 -1.52 -0.05 11.13
C ARG A 83 -1.01 -0.63 12.45
N LYS A 84 -1.78 -0.50 13.54
CA LYS A 84 -1.40 -1.03 14.85
C LYS A 84 -1.29 -2.56 14.89
N SER A 85 -2.06 -3.24 14.06
CA SER A 85 -2.12 -4.71 14.02
C SER A 85 -1.11 -5.30 13.03
N VAL A 86 -0.81 -4.57 11.95
CA VAL A 86 0.10 -5.01 10.88
C VAL A 86 1.56 -4.66 11.19
N PHE A 87 1.82 -3.51 11.81
CA PHE A 87 3.17 -3.06 12.11
C PHE A 87 3.50 -3.24 13.58
N LYS A 88 4.64 -3.90 13.83
CA LYS A 88 5.27 -3.90 15.15
C LYS A 88 5.87 -2.51 15.42
N ILE A 89 6.16 -2.23 16.70
CA ILE A 89 6.92 -1.03 17.08
C ILE A 89 8.28 -1.10 16.38
N SER A 90 8.58 -0.08 15.59
CA SER A 90 9.80 0.01 14.79
C SER A 90 10.44 1.39 14.98
N PRO A 91 11.76 1.46 15.25
CA PRO A 91 12.48 2.73 15.32
C PRO A 91 12.35 3.57 14.05
N ASN A 92 12.26 2.92 12.89
CA ASN A 92 12.10 3.57 11.59
C ASN A 92 10.78 4.34 11.47
N LEU A 93 9.75 3.93 12.22
CA LEU A 93 8.42 4.54 12.21
C LEU A 93 8.20 5.52 13.37
N ARG A 94 9.25 5.87 14.13
CA ARG A 94 9.18 6.82 15.26
C ARG A 94 8.51 8.14 14.90
N TYR A 95 8.76 8.64 13.68
CA TYR A 95 8.22 9.92 13.20
C TYR A 95 7.01 9.75 12.26
N ALA A 96 6.37 8.58 12.21
CA ALA A 96 5.26 8.34 11.29
C ALA A 96 4.07 9.32 11.45
N GLY A 97 3.97 10.01 12.59
CA GLY A 97 2.96 11.05 12.84
C GLY A 97 3.07 12.29 11.94
N ILE A 98 4.23 12.56 11.33
CA ILE A 98 4.39 13.70 10.39
C ILE A 98 4.06 13.34 8.93
N LEU A 99 3.78 12.06 8.65
CA LEU A 99 3.53 11.62 7.29
C LEU A 99 2.26 12.28 6.72
N PRO A 100 2.31 12.81 5.48
CA PRO A 100 1.14 13.39 4.87
C PRO A 100 0.07 12.31 4.60
N PRO A 101 -1.22 12.66 4.71
CA PRO A 101 -2.28 11.70 4.44
C PRO A 101 -2.38 11.40 2.95
N LEU A 102 -2.59 10.12 2.60
CA LEU A 102 -2.82 9.69 1.21
C LEU A 102 -4.27 9.92 0.74
N ARG A 103 -5.25 9.78 1.65
CA ARG A 103 -6.70 9.90 1.36
C ARG A 103 -7.18 9.08 0.15
N THR A 104 -6.60 7.90 -0.08
CA THR A 104 -7.00 6.99 -1.14
C THR A 104 -8.25 6.18 -0.76
N PRO A 105 -8.99 5.60 -1.74
CA PRO A 105 -10.24 4.86 -1.48
C PRO A 105 -10.11 3.71 -0.48
N ASN A 106 -8.93 3.07 -0.42
CA ASN A 106 -8.64 2.02 0.55
C ASN A 106 -8.43 2.53 1.99
N HIS A 107 -8.51 3.85 2.26
CA HIS A 107 -8.39 4.47 3.59
C HIS A 107 -9.73 5.07 4.09
N PRO A 108 -10.80 4.28 4.26
CA PRO A 108 -12.10 4.79 4.69
C PRO A 108 -12.03 5.38 6.11
N LEU A 109 -12.67 6.52 6.32
CA LEU A 109 -12.73 7.20 7.62
C LEU A 109 -13.87 6.70 8.52
N LYS A 110 -14.90 6.08 7.92
CA LYS A 110 -16.09 5.60 8.63
C LYS A 110 -15.76 4.40 9.52
N LYS A 111 -16.25 4.42 10.76
CA LYS A 111 -15.97 3.40 11.79
C LYS A 111 -17.18 2.58 12.23
N SER A 112 -18.38 2.85 11.72
CA SER A 112 -19.60 2.17 12.13
C SER A 112 -20.18 1.28 11.05
N LEU A 113 -20.54 0.05 11.41
CA LEU A 113 -21.24 -0.91 10.56
C LEU A 113 -22.54 -0.37 9.95
N SER A 114 -23.29 0.45 10.68
CA SER A 114 -24.54 1.04 10.17
C SER A 114 -24.31 1.94 8.95
N SER A 115 -23.14 2.59 8.89
CA SER A 115 -22.73 3.54 7.85
C SER A 115 -22.13 2.91 6.58
N VAL A 116 -21.99 1.59 6.56
CA VAL A 116 -21.46 0.81 5.44
C VAL A 116 -22.40 0.91 4.24
N LEU A 117 -21.83 1.19 3.08
CA LEU A 117 -22.57 1.18 1.82
C LEU A 117 -22.58 -0.22 1.21
N ASN A 118 -23.68 -0.57 0.52
CA ASN A 118 -23.70 -1.81 -0.25
C ASN A 118 -22.64 -1.78 -1.36
N GLY A 119 -21.83 -2.84 -1.44
CA GLY A 119 -20.67 -2.95 -2.32
C GLY A 119 -19.40 -2.25 -1.82
N GLU A 120 -19.38 -1.75 -0.57
CA GLU A 120 -18.19 -1.13 0.00
C GLU A 120 -17.05 -2.14 0.16
N ILE A 121 -15.87 -1.81 -0.34
CA ILE A 121 -14.69 -2.67 -0.21
C ILE A 121 -13.82 -2.12 0.91
N ARG A 122 -13.25 -3.01 1.73
CA ARG A 122 -12.27 -2.65 2.77
C ARG A 122 -11.14 -3.66 2.82
N LYS A 123 -9.95 -3.21 3.21
CA LYS A 123 -8.90 -4.16 3.65
C LYS A 123 -9.28 -4.69 5.03
N GLY A 124 -9.10 -5.98 5.25
CA GLY A 124 -9.41 -6.61 6.52
C GLY A 124 -8.31 -7.55 7.00
N LEU A 125 -7.99 -7.51 8.29
CA LEU A 125 -7.03 -8.42 8.91
C LEU A 125 -7.74 -9.65 9.46
N VAL A 126 -7.29 -10.84 9.08
CA VAL A 126 -7.80 -12.09 9.65
C VAL A 126 -7.34 -12.20 11.10
N VAL A 127 -8.29 -12.13 12.03
CA VAL A 127 -8.04 -12.23 13.48
C VAL A 127 -8.04 -13.68 13.92
N LYS A 128 -9.05 -14.44 13.48
CA LYS A 128 -9.23 -15.86 13.81
C LYS A 128 -9.79 -16.61 12.62
N SER A 129 -9.49 -17.90 12.56
CA SER A 129 -9.93 -18.79 11.51
C SER A 129 -10.48 -20.06 12.14
N PHE A 130 -11.64 -20.50 11.66
CA PHE A 130 -12.34 -21.71 12.09
C PHE A 130 -12.32 -22.74 10.95
N ARG A 131 -13.16 -23.78 11.05
CA ARG A 131 -13.20 -24.85 10.04
C ARG A 131 -13.65 -24.33 8.67
N GLU A 132 -14.72 -23.54 8.63
CA GLU A 132 -15.34 -23.06 7.38
C GLU A 132 -15.40 -21.53 7.25
N ASP A 133 -15.09 -20.79 8.32
CA ASP A 133 -15.23 -19.35 8.39
C ASP A 133 -14.02 -18.67 9.02
N SER A 134 -13.85 -17.38 8.76
CA SER A 134 -12.83 -16.54 9.40
C SER A 134 -13.45 -15.25 9.93
N LEU A 135 -12.92 -14.76 11.06
CA LEU A 135 -13.25 -13.45 11.62
C LEU A 135 -12.23 -12.42 11.15
N ILE A 136 -12.73 -11.34 10.56
CA ILE A 136 -11.90 -10.31 9.94
C ILE A 136 -12.20 -8.95 10.58
N ASP A 137 -11.13 -8.25 10.97
CA ASP A 137 -11.16 -6.84 11.38
C ASP A 137 -11.04 -5.95 10.14
N ILE A 138 -12.13 -5.25 9.81
CA ILE A 138 -12.24 -4.30 8.68
C ILE A 138 -12.24 -2.83 9.14
N GLY A 139 -11.82 -2.55 10.38
CA GLY A 139 -11.77 -1.19 10.93
C GLY A 139 -13.13 -0.60 11.27
N LEU A 140 -14.09 -1.46 11.59
CA LEU A 140 -15.40 -1.10 12.09
C LEU A 140 -15.53 -1.50 13.56
N ASP A 141 -16.67 -1.16 14.17
CA ASP A 141 -16.99 -1.44 15.57
C ASP A 141 -17.11 -2.94 15.91
N LYS A 142 -17.31 -3.82 14.92
CA LYS A 142 -17.31 -5.28 15.12
C LYS A 142 -16.55 -5.99 14.01
N LEU A 143 -16.02 -7.17 14.36
CA LEU A 143 -15.48 -8.12 13.39
C LEU A 143 -16.61 -8.64 12.50
N ILE A 144 -16.28 -8.94 11.25
CA ILE A 144 -17.19 -9.60 10.33
C ILE A 144 -16.77 -11.06 10.15
N GLN A 145 -17.76 -11.93 10.03
CA GLN A 145 -17.55 -13.32 9.65
C GLN A 145 -17.62 -13.42 8.14
N VAL A 146 -16.63 -14.07 7.55
CA VAL A 146 -16.59 -14.40 6.12
C VAL A 146 -16.42 -15.89 5.95
N ARG A 147 -17.01 -16.44 4.89
CA ARG A 147 -16.83 -17.84 4.52
C ARG A 147 -15.42 -18.04 3.97
N GLY A 148 -14.79 -19.12 4.38
CA GLY A 148 -13.43 -19.50 3.98
C GLY A 148 -12.45 -19.54 5.14
N LYS A 149 -11.47 -20.44 5.02
CA LYS A 149 -10.40 -20.61 5.99
C LYS A 149 -9.16 -19.82 5.55
N PHE A 150 -8.92 -18.69 6.21
CA PHE A 150 -7.77 -17.83 5.93
C PHE A 150 -6.76 -17.87 7.08
N LYS A 151 -5.47 -17.64 6.77
CA LYS A 151 -4.42 -17.63 7.79
C LYS A 151 -4.55 -16.37 8.68
N PRO A 152 -4.56 -16.50 10.03
CA PRO A 152 -4.50 -15.34 10.92
C PRO A 152 -3.28 -14.45 10.65
N GLY A 153 -3.48 -13.14 10.72
CA GLY A 153 -2.47 -12.13 10.39
C GLY A 153 -2.39 -11.76 8.91
N THR A 154 -3.15 -12.43 8.04
CA THR A 154 -3.23 -12.06 6.61
C THR A 154 -4.19 -10.89 6.42
N VAL A 155 -3.81 -9.94 5.55
CA VAL A 155 -4.68 -8.84 5.11
C VAL A 155 -5.34 -9.22 3.79
N LEU A 156 -6.67 -9.14 3.75
CA LEU A 156 -7.51 -9.49 2.60
C LEU A 156 -8.32 -8.28 2.14
N ASN A 157 -8.86 -8.33 0.91
CA ASN A 157 -9.89 -7.38 0.49
C ASN A 157 -11.26 -8.03 0.74
N VAL A 158 -12.14 -7.30 1.41
CA VAL A 158 -13.49 -7.75 1.73
C VAL A 158 -14.50 -6.78 1.14
N LYS A 159 -15.39 -7.30 0.30
CA LYS A 159 -16.57 -6.59 -0.20
C LYS A 159 -17.73 -6.78 0.78
N LEU A 160 -18.36 -5.68 1.16
CA LEU A 160 -19.41 -5.63 2.16
C LEU A 160 -20.77 -5.45 1.51
N PHE A 161 -21.77 -6.14 2.06
CA PHE A 161 -23.15 -6.08 1.61
C PHE A 161 -24.11 -6.16 2.80
N LYS A 162 -25.30 -5.60 2.65
CA LYS A 162 -26.37 -5.67 3.65
C LYS A 162 -27.40 -6.72 3.21
N VAL A 163 -27.65 -7.70 4.06
CA VAL A 163 -28.69 -8.74 3.90
C VAL A 163 -29.50 -8.76 5.19
N ASP A 164 -30.80 -8.48 5.10
CA ASP A 164 -31.71 -8.39 6.24
C ASP A 164 -31.18 -7.48 7.36
N ASP A 165 -30.71 -6.28 6.98
CA ASP A 165 -30.04 -5.29 7.84
C ASP A 165 -28.76 -5.76 8.56
N LYS A 166 -28.26 -6.96 8.24
CA LYS A 166 -26.98 -7.47 8.72
C LYS A 166 -25.90 -7.24 7.67
N VAL A 167 -24.77 -6.68 8.10
CA VAL A 167 -23.59 -6.56 7.25
C VAL A 167 -22.91 -7.92 7.14
N ARG A 168 -22.70 -8.37 5.91
CA ARG A 168 -21.92 -9.56 5.57
C ARG A 168 -20.75 -9.15 4.69
N GLY A 169 -19.74 -10.03 4.63
CA GLY A 169 -18.54 -9.82 3.84
C GLY A 169 -18.20 -11.01 2.96
N GLU A 170 -17.63 -10.72 1.80
CA GLU A 170 -17.08 -11.67 0.86
C GLU A 170 -15.63 -11.28 0.55
N VAL A 171 -14.72 -12.25 0.58
CA VAL A 171 -13.33 -12.01 0.21
C VAL A 171 -13.24 -11.94 -1.31
N ILE A 172 -12.70 -10.85 -1.83
CA ILE A 172 -12.53 -10.65 -3.26
C ILE A 172 -11.05 -10.51 -3.64
N PRO A 173 -10.66 -10.98 -4.83
CA PRO A 173 -9.31 -10.79 -5.32
C PRO A 173 -9.07 -9.34 -5.81
N PRO A 174 -7.80 -8.87 -5.90
CA PRO A 174 -7.49 -7.47 -6.23
C PRO A 174 -7.89 -7.01 -7.65
N ASP A 175 -8.07 -7.93 -8.58
CA ASP A 175 -8.49 -7.72 -9.97
C ASP A 175 -9.97 -7.32 -10.09
N GLU A 176 -10.82 -7.75 -9.17
CA GLU A 176 -12.22 -7.30 -9.09
C GLU A 176 -12.37 -5.84 -8.64
N ILE A 177 -11.33 -5.24 -8.07
CA ILE A 177 -11.36 -3.86 -7.55
C ILE A 177 -11.18 -2.86 -8.70
N GLN A 178 -12.27 -2.21 -9.09
CA GLN A 178 -12.30 -1.26 -10.22
C GLN A 178 -11.94 0.19 -9.83
N VAL A 179 -11.55 0.43 -8.59
CA VAL A 179 -11.12 1.73 -8.06
C VAL A 179 -9.63 1.69 -7.71
N TYR A 180 -8.94 2.82 -7.75
CA TYR A 180 -7.56 2.88 -7.29
C TYR A 180 -7.45 2.41 -5.82
N TRP A 181 -6.58 1.43 -5.56
CA TRP A 181 -6.51 0.72 -4.28
C TRP A 181 -5.20 0.91 -3.51
N GLY A 182 -4.49 2.00 -3.81
CA GLY A 182 -3.15 2.27 -3.28
C GLY A 182 -2.06 1.57 -4.09
N PHE A 183 -0.81 1.87 -3.75
CA PHE A 183 0.37 1.26 -4.37
C PHE A 183 0.90 0.09 -3.51
N LYS A 184 1.57 -0.86 -4.17
CA LYS A 184 2.37 -1.91 -3.53
C LYS A 184 3.82 -1.47 -3.46
N VAL A 185 4.53 -1.92 -2.43
CA VAL A 185 5.95 -1.62 -2.25
C VAL A 185 6.74 -2.91 -2.42
N LYS A 186 7.69 -2.92 -3.36
CA LYS A 186 8.65 -4.01 -3.53
C LYS A 186 10.06 -3.50 -3.25
N VAL A 187 10.81 -4.31 -2.51
CA VAL A 187 12.20 -4.04 -2.11
C VAL A 187 13.08 -5.19 -2.64
N PRO A 188 13.28 -5.29 -3.96
CA PRO A 188 14.11 -6.34 -4.52
C PRO A 188 15.57 -6.13 -4.11
N SER A 189 16.27 -7.22 -3.77
CA SER A 189 17.74 -7.24 -3.66
C SER A 189 18.36 -7.34 -5.06
N LYS A 190 18.07 -6.34 -5.90
CA LYS A 190 18.50 -6.24 -7.29
C LYS A 190 18.77 -4.79 -7.65
N THR A 191 19.72 -4.60 -8.55
CA THR A 191 19.98 -3.34 -9.22
C THR A 191 18.90 -3.04 -10.26
N LEU A 192 18.86 -1.79 -10.73
CA LEU A 192 17.91 -1.38 -11.77
C LEU A 192 18.04 -2.22 -13.05
N ASP A 193 19.28 -2.49 -13.51
CA ASP A 193 19.54 -3.27 -14.73
C ASP A 193 19.01 -4.70 -14.61
N GLU A 194 19.20 -5.34 -13.45
CA GLU A 194 18.71 -6.69 -13.20
C GLU A 194 17.17 -6.74 -13.16
N ILE A 195 16.53 -5.72 -12.59
CA ILE A 195 15.06 -5.60 -12.59
C ILE A 195 14.56 -5.45 -14.03
N ILE A 196 15.14 -4.52 -14.80
CA ILE A 196 14.76 -4.24 -16.19
C ILE A 196 14.98 -5.46 -17.10
N GLY A 197 16.00 -6.27 -16.82
CA GLY A 197 16.31 -7.49 -17.58
C GLY A 197 15.50 -8.72 -17.18
N SER A 198 15.02 -8.79 -15.93
CA SER A 198 14.25 -9.95 -15.45
C SER A 198 12.73 -9.76 -15.46
N GLU A 199 12.24 -8.53 -15.37
CA GLU A 199 10.81 -8.21 -15.44
C GLU A 199 10.41 -7.70 -16.84
N LYS A 200 9.22 -8.10 -17.30
CA LYS A 200 8.67 -7.63 -18.57
C LYS A 200 7.85 -6.36 -18.32
N PHE A 201 8.30 -5.26 -18.91
CA PHE A 201 7.57 -3.99 -18.96
C PHE A 201 7.26 -3.66 -20.42
N ASP A 202 6.01 -3.34 -20.74
CA ASP A 202 5.59 -3.00 -22.10
C ASP A 202 6.20 -1.67 -22.58
N LEU A 203 6.42 -0.74 -21.65
CA LEU A 203 7.08 0.55 -21.89
C LEU A 203 8.00 0.89 -20.71
N LYS A 204 9.22 1.33 -21.01
CA LYS A 204 10.23 1.75 -20.03
C LYS A 204 10.54 3.23 -20.27
N ILE A 205 10.31 4.06 -19.26
CA ILE A 205 10.60 5.50 -19.31
C ILE A 205 11.69 5.80 -18.30
N ALA A 206 12.86 6.18 -18.79
CA ALA A 206 13.94 6.68 -17.97
C ALA A 206 13.86 8.22 -17.89
N THR A 207 14.11 8.78 -16.72
CA THR A 207 14.14 10.24 -16.52
C THR A 207 15.56 10.67 -16.18
N SER A 208 16.05 11.71 -16.86
CA SER A 208 17.39 12.24 -16.69
C SER A 208 17.41 13.69 -17.16
N ARG A 209 18.28 14.51 -16.56
CA ARG A 209 18.55 15.88 -17.03
C ARG A 209 19.14 15.95 -18.44
N TYR A 210 19.68 14.82 -18.92
CA TYR A 210 20.24 14.65 -20.26
C TYR A 210 19.26 13.98 -21.22
N GLY A 211 18.04 13.68 -20.77
CA GLY A 211 17.01 13.09 -21.64
C GLY A 211 16.46 14.11 -22.62
N GLU A 212 15.67 13.62 -23.57
CA GLU A 212 14.91 14.47 -24.48
C GLU A 212 13.85 15.27 -23.72
N GLN A 213 13.75 16.56 -24.02
CA GLN A 213 12.75 17.41 -23.40
C GLN A 213 11.36 17.03 -23.91
N LEU A 214 10.45 16.73 -22.99
CA LEU A 214 9.03 16.57 -23.30
C LEU A 214 8.43 17.97 -23.48
N SER A 215 7.89 18.24 -24.66
CA SER A 215 7.20 19.47 -25.04
C SER A 215 5.87 19.64 -24.34
#